data_AF-A0A914KHC7-F1
#
_entry.id   AF-A0A914KHC7-F1
#
_cell.length_a   1.000
_cell.length_b   1.000
_cell.length_c   1.000
_cell.angle_alpha   90.00
_cell.angle_beta   90.00
_cell.angle_gamma   90.00
#
_symmetry.space_group_name_H-M   'P 1'
#
loop_
_entity.id
_entity.type
_entity.pdbx_description
1 polymer ?
#
loop_
_entity_poly.entity_id
_entity_poly.type
_entity_poly.pdbx_seq_one_letter_code
_entity_poly.pdbx_strand_id
1 'polypeptide(L)'
;MFSCFEKGYQQIPSPPRNLLIGQVSSTEAELSWQEPEHNAKLVDHYLLYIYELETGSEKADLSTELRIETVSKEARINQLEPGTRYLLQIIALGLGTSKEESELPRSLPTELRFKTSGVAPQARPFKDKIYAALGSETLLACKIRTRH
;
A
#
# COMPACT_ATOMS: atom_id res chain seq x y z
N MET A 1 -26.08 2.70 33.26
CA MET A 1 -25.95 1.70 32.19
C MET A 1 -24.97 2.19 31.09
N PHE A 2 -23.82 2.77 31.45
CA PHE A 2 -22.86 3.38 30.50
C PHE A 2 -21.38 3.06 30.78
N SER A 3 -21.06 2.32 31.84
CA SER A 3 -19.68 2.17 32.31
C SER A 3 -18.77 1.28 31.43
N CYS A 4 -19.33 0.41 30.58
CA CYS A 4 -18.53 -0.38 29.63
C CYS A 4 -18.05 0.44 28.43
N PHE A 5 -18.87 1.39 27.94
CA PHE A 5 -18.50 2.24 26.80
C PHE A 5 -17.43 3.26 27.19
N GLU A 6 -17.51 3.82 28.39
CA GLU A 6 -16.56 4.84 28.87
C GLU A 6 -15.17 4.24 29.16
N LYS A 7 -15.11 2.99 29.67
CA LYS A 7 -13.85 2.28 29.91
C LYS A 7 -13.13 1.86 28.63
N GLY A 8 -13.87 1.46 27.59
CA GLY A 8 -13.27 1.11 26.29
C GLY A 8 -12.64 2.31 25.60
N TYR A 9 -13.30 3.47 25.64
CA TYR A 9 -12.84 4.70 24.99
C TYR A 9 -11.50 5.23 25.54
N GLN A 10 -11.20 4.95 26.80
CA GLN A 10 -9.95 5.37 27.44
C GLN A 10 -8.75 4.48 27.12
N GLN A 11 -8.98 3.26 26.62
CA GLN A 11 -7.93 2.26 26.41
C GLN A 11 -7.72 1.87 24.94
N ILE A 12 -8.60 2.31 24.04
CA ILE A 12 -8.52 2.02 22.60
C ILE A 12 -7.83 3.20 21.89
N PRO A 13 -6.71 2.98 21.18
CA PRO A 13 -6.13 3.99 20.29
C PRO A 13 -7.11 4.43 19.22
N SER A 14 -7.13 5.74 18.89
CA SER A 14 -7.81 6.16 17.66
C SER A 14 -7.07 5.63 16.42
N PRO A 15 -7.65 5.69 15.22
CA PRO A 15 -6.94 5.31 14.00
C PRO A 15 -5.67 6.13 13.78
N PRO A 16 -4.62 5.55 13.17
CA PRO A 16 -3.46 6.30 12.71
C PRO A 16 -3.88 7.44 11.77
N ARG A 17 -3.15 8.55 11.78
CA ARG A 17 -3.50 9.73 10.99
C ARG A 17 -2.55 9.94 9.84
N ASN A 18 -2.97 10.73 8.85
CA ASN A 18 -2.11 11.18 7.76
C ASN A 18 -1.31 10.03 7.15
N LEU A 19 -2.00 8.93 6.82
CA LEU A 19 -1.40 7.82 6.09
C LEU A 19 -1.06 8.30 4.69
N LEU A 20 0.24 8.30 4.38
CA LEU A 20 0.80 8.80 3.15
C LEU A 20 1.66 7.72 2.50
N ILE A 21 1.66 7.74 1.17
CA ILE A 21 2.54 6.95 0.34
C ILE A 21 3.61 7.87 -0.22
N GLY A 22 4.86 7.51 0.06
CA GLY A 22 6.04 8.19 -0.45
C GLY A 22 6.41 7.65 -1.83
N GLN A 23 7.59 7.07 -1.94
CA GLN A 23 8.06 6.50 -3.20
C GLN A 23 7.33 5.20 -3.53
N VAL A 24 6.87 5.08 -4.77
CA VAL A 24 6.26 3.86 -5.30
C VAL A 24 7.01 3.43 -6.54
N SER A 25 7.67 2.28 -6.46
CA SER A 25 8.32 1.64 -7.60
C SER A 25 7.39 0.62 -8.24
N SER A 26 7.91 -0.22 -9.14
CA SER A 26 7.13 -1.32 -9.71
C SER A 26 6.89 -2.46 -8.72
N THR A 27 7.76 -2.60 -7.72
CA THR A 27 7.75 -3.76 -6.81
C THR A 27 7.83 -3.39 -5.33
N GLU A 28 7.86 -2.10 -5.03
CA GLU A 28 8.03 -1.59 -3.66
C GLU A 28 7.24 -0.31 -3.45
N ALA A 29 6.86 -0.06 -2.20
CA ALA A 29 6.22 1.18 -1.79
C ALA A 29 6.70 1.59 -0.39
N GLU A 30 6.96 2.87 -0.21
CA GLU A 30 7.27 3.47 1.08
C GLU A 30 6.03 4.13 1.68
N LEU A 31 5.80 3.88 2.96
CA LEU A 31 4.67 4.33 3.73
C LEU A 31 5.11 5.14 4.93
N SER A 32 4.35 6.18 5.24
CA SER A 32 4.52 6.97 6.46
C SER A 32 3.16 7.35 7.02
N TRP A 33 3.02 7.39 8.33
CA TRP A 33 1.82 7.83 9.01
C TRP A 33 2.14 8.59 10.28
N GLN A 34 1.13 9.22 10.85
CA GLN A 34 1.18 9.87 12.15
C GLN A 34 0.45 9.03 13.19
N GLU A 35 0.86 9.22 14.43
CA GLU A 35 0.25 8.56 15.57
C GLU A 35 -1.23 8.95 15.71
N PRO A 36 -2.04 8.07 16.33
CA PRO A 36 -3.41 8.36 16.73
C PRO A 36 -3.55 9.71 17.42
N GLU A 37 -4.64 10.43 17.19
CA GLU A 37 -4.94 11.66 17.92
C GLU A 37 -5.27 11.41 19.39
N HIS A 38 -5.99 10.33 19.64
CA HIS A 38 -6.38 9.91 20.97
C HIS A 38 -5.65 8.63 21.34
N ASN A 39 -5.15 8.59 22.58
CA ASN A 39 -4.51 7.42 23.16
C ASN A 39 -3.25 6.93 22.42
N ALA A 40 -2.50 7.84 21.76
CA ALA A 40 -1.23 7.51 21.09
C ALA A 40 -0.22 6.81 22.01
N LYS A 41 -0.15 7.23 23.28
CA LYS A 41 0.72 6.65 24.31
C LYS A 41 0.39 5.19 24.67
N LEU A 42 -0.79 4.71 24.28
CA LEU A 42 -1.21 3.34 24.52
C LEU A 42 -0.88 2.43 23.34
N VAL A 43 -0.40 2.97 22.21
CA VAL A 43 -0.03 2.16 21.05
C VAL A 43 1.22 1.36 21.37
N ASP A 44 1.13 0.05 21.21
CA ASP A 44 2.25 -0.89 21.29
C ASP A 44 2.93 -1.00 19.92
N HIS A 45 2.17 -1.32 18.88
CA HIS A 45 2.64 -1.44 17.50
C HIS A 45 1.51 -1.24 16.48
N TYR A 46 1.86 -1.21 15.20
CA TYR A 46 0.95 -1.09 14.07
C TYR A 46 0.92 -2.37 13.25
N LEU A 47 -0.26 -2.69 12.72
CA LEU A 47 -0.48 -3.75 11.74
C LEU A 47 -0.93 -3.16 10.42
N LEU A 48 -0.24 -3.56 9.37
CA LEU A 48 -0.55 -3.19 8.01
C LEU A 48 -1.02 -4.45 7.27
N TYR A 49 -2.16 -4.33 6.62
CA TYR A 49 -2.71 -5.33 5.71
C TYR A 49 -2.74 -4.73 4.31
N ILE A 50 -2.17 -5.45 3.35
CA ILE A 50 -2.10 -5.03 1.96
C ILE A 50 -2.77 -6.10 1.11
N TYR A 51 -3.68 -5.66 0.25
CA TYR A 51 -4.42 -6.53 -0.65
C TYR A 51 -4.34 -6.00 -2.08
N GLU A 52 -4.20 -6.88 -3.05
CA GLU A 52 -4.44 -6.54 -4.45
C GLU A 52 -5.92 -6.24 -4.65
N LEU A 53 -6.21 -5.26 -5.51
CA LEU A 53 -7.56 -4.98 -5.96
C LEU A 53 -7.82 -5.74 -7.26
N GLU A 54 -8.93 -6.47 -7.30
CA GLU A 54 -9.31 -7.23 -8.49
C GLU A 54 -9.37 -6.33 -9.73
N THR A 55 -9.02 -6.90 -10.89
CA THR A 55 -9.03 -6.15 -12.14
C THR A 55 -10.44 -5.72 -12.50
N GLY A 56 -10.67 -4.41 -12.63
CA GLY A 56 -11.98 -3.84 -12.97
C GLY A 56 -12.98 -3.77 -11.80
N SER A 57 -12.58 -4.13 -10.58
CA SER A 57 -13.38 -3.97 -9.37
C SER A 57 -12.63 -3.15 -8.30
N GLU A 58 -13.31 -2.77 -7.23
CA GLU A 58 -12.69 -2.13 -6.06
C GLU A 58 -12.58 -3.09 -4.86
N LYS A 59 -12.89 -4.37 -5.08
CA LYS A 59 -12.79 -5.41 -4.06
C LYS A 59 -11.35 -5.83 -3.87
N ALA A 60 -11.00 -6.02 -2.60
CA ALA A 60 -9.74 -6.61 -2.19
C ALA A 60 -9.77 -8.12 -2.43
N ASP A 61 -8.71 -8.63 -3.06
CA ASP A 61 -8.44 -10.06 -3.15
C ASP A 61 -7.76 -10.52 -1.86
N LEU A 62 -8.54 -11.17 -1.00
CA LEU A 62 -8.07 -11.66 0.30
C LEU A 62 -6.99 -12.75 0.18
N SER A 63 -6.81 -13.37 -0.99
CA SER A 63 -5.75 -14.37 -1.21
C SER A 63 -4.36 -13.75 -1.35
N THR A 64 -4.29 -12.45 -1.60
CA THR A 64 -3.04 -11.68 -1.80
C THR A 64 -2.60 -10.92 -0.55
N GLU A 65 -3.14 -11.28 0.62
CA GLU A 65 -2.86 -10.60 1.88
C GLU A 65 -1.36 -10.60 2.21
N LEU A 66 -0.80 -9.40 2.32
CA LEU A 66 0.50 -9.19 2.93
C LEU A 66 0.32 -8.48 4.27
N ARG A 67 0.82 -9.10 5.35
CA ARG A 67 0.79 -8.58 6.72
C ARG A 67 2.17 -8.07 7.14
N ILE A 68 2.24 -6.84 7.63
CA ILE A 68 3.45 -6.24 8.19
C ILE A 68 3.15 -5.73 9.59
N GLU A 69 4.04 -6.04 10.53
CA GLU A 69 3.98 -5.59 11.92
C GLU A 69 5.17 -4.68 12.20
N THR A 70 4.92 -3.51 12.80
CA THR A 70 5.98 -2.54 13.05
C THR A 70 5.64 -1.60 14.21
N VAL A 71 6.66 -1.23 14.98
CA VAL A 71 6.57 -0.17 16.01
C VAL A 71 6.91 1.22 15.44
N SER A 72 7.49 1.26 14.23
CA SER A 72 7.85 2.50 13.56
C SER A 72 6.61 3.19 12.97
N LYS A 73 6.75 4.47 12.64
CA LYS A 73 5.72 5.29 11.94
C LYS A 73 5.89 5.26 10.42
N GLU A 74 6.83 4.44 9.96
CA GLU A 74 7.20 4.26 8.57
C GLU A 74 7.38 2.77 8.30
N ALA A 75 6.99 2.34 7.11
CA ALA A 75 7.18 0.97 6.65
C ALA A 75 7.51 0.95 5.16
N ARG A 76 8.30 -0.05 4.76
CA ARG A 76 8.57 -0.35 3.36
C ARG A 76 7.94 -1.69 3.00
N ILE A 77 7.11 -1.66 1.97
CA ILE A 77 6.51 -2.85 1.38
C ILE A 77 7.37 -3.26 0.20
N ASN A 78 7.70 -4.55 0.12
CA ASN A 78 8.43 -5.14 -0.99
C ASN A 78 7.57 -6.23 -1.64
N GLN A 79 8.01 -6.74 -2.79
CA GLN A 79 7.35 -7.85 -3.51
C GLN A 79 5.94 -7.50 -4.01
N LEU A 80 5.72 -6.24 -4.40
CA LEU A 80 4.49 -5.85 -5.08
C LEU A 80 4.54 -6.23 -6.57
N GLU A 81 3.38 -6.45 -7.15
CA GLU A 81 3.22 -6.71 -8.57
C GLU A 81 3.20 -5.39 -9.37
N PRO A 82 3.91 -5.30 -10.50
CA PRO A 82 3.96 -4.08 -11.31
C PRO A 82 2.63 -3.73 -11.98
N GLY A 83 2.25 -2.44 -11.92
CA GLY A 83 1.03 -1.94 -12.54
C GLY A 83 -0.26 -2.36 -11.82
N THR A 84 -0.14 -2.95 -10.63
CA THR A 84 -1.24 -3.48 -9.82
C THR A 84 -1.75 -2.42 -8.84
N ARG A 85 -3.07 -2.45 -8.59
CA ARG A 85 -3.71 -1.57 -7.61
C ARG A 85 -3.81 -2.30 -6.28
N TYR A 86 -3.52 -1.59 -5.19
CA TYR A 86 -3.52 -2.13 -3.84
C TYR A 86 -4.44 -1.34 -2.91
N LEU A 87 -5.04 -2.05 -1.96
CA LEU A 87 -5.67 -1.50 -0.76
C LEU A 87 -4.76 -1.76 0.43
N LEU A 88 -4.30 -0.70 1.06
CA LEU A 88 -3.59 -0.72 2.33
C LEU A 88 -4.58 -0.39 3.44
N GLN A 89 -4.58 -1.20 4.50
CA GLN A 89 -5.26 -0.93 5.75
C GLN A 89 -4.25 -0.93 6.88
N ILE A 90 -4.23 0.13 7.69
CA ILE A 90 -3.39 0.21 8.88
C ILE A 90 -4.23 0.30 10.15
N ILE A 91 -3.83 -0.46 11.16
CA ILE A 91 -4.49 -0.54 12.47
C ILE A 91 -3.44 -0.27 13.56
N ALA A 92 -3.79 0.55 14.55
CA ALA A 92 -3.01 0.71 15.76
C ALA A 92 -3.46 -0.32 16.81
N LEU A 93 -2.52 -1.09 17.34
CA LEU A 93 -2.74 -2.01 18.46
C LEU A 93 -2.25 -1.38 19.75
N GLY A 94 -3.12 -1.41 20.75
CA GLY A 94 -2.85 -0.89 22.08
C GLY A 94 -2.19 -1.92 23.00
N LEU A 95 -1.63 -1.43 24.09
CA LEU A 95 -1.14 -2.24 25.20
C LEU A 95 -2.32 -2.99 25.85
N GLY A 96 -2.28 -4.31 25.82
CA GLY A 96 -3.27 -5.18 26.46
C GLY A 96 -2.72 -5.88 27.69
N THR A 97 -3.61 -6.54 28.42
CA THR A 97 -3.24 -7.38 29.58
C THR A 97 -2.70 -8.74 29.17
N SER A 98 -3.02 -9.19 27.96
CA SER A 98 -2.57 -10.44 27.37
C SER A 98 -1.59 -10.21 26.24
N LYS A 99 -0.85 -11.26 25.87
CA LYS A 99 0.05 -11.26 24.71
C LYS A 99 -0.66 -11.68 23.43
N GLU A 100 -1.94 -12.05 23.51
CA GLU A 100 -2.71 -12.45 22.35
C GLU A 100 -3.18 -11.22 21.59
N GLU A 101 -2.71 -11.08 20.35
CA GLU A 101 -3.05 -9.94 19.49
C GLU A 101 -4.57 -9.75 19.38
N SER A 102 -5.34 -10.84 19.32
CA SER A 102 -6.81 -10.83 19.21
C SER A 102 -7.51 -10.16 20.39
N GLU A 103 -6.85 -10.11 21.56
CA GLU A 103 -7.40 -9.52 22.78
C GLU A 103 -6.86 -8.11 23.02
N LEU A 104 -5.90 -7.64 22.22
CA LEU A 104 -5.36 -6.29 22.33
C LEU A 104 -6.39 -5.25 21.88
N PRO A 105 -6.46 -4.07 22.52
CA PRO A 105 -7.29 -2.96 22.06
C PRO A 105 -6.90 -2.54 20.64
N ARG A 106 -7.86 -2.55 19.70
CA ARG A 106 -7.59 -2.24 18.29
C ARG A 106 -8.30 -0.97 17.85
N SER A 107 -7.60 -0.10 17.11
CA SER A 107 -8.24 1.03 16.44
C SER A 107 -9.13 0.58 15.27
N LEU A 108 -9.94 1.48 14.72
CA LEU A 108 -10.48 1.29 13.38
C LEU A 108 -9.35 1.34 12.33
N PRO A 109 -9.51 0.66 11.18
CA PRO A 109 -8.53 0.72 10.11
C PRO A 109 -8.53 2.10 9.43
N THR A 110 -7.35 2.59 9.09
CA THR A 110 -7.18 3.68 8.14
C THR A 110 -6.82 3.08 6.79
N GLU A 111 -7.60 3.41 5.76
CA GLU A 111 -7.44 2.84 4.44
C GLU A 111 -6.77 3.81 3.48
N LEU A 112 -5.91 3.30 2.61
CA LEU A 112 -5.33 4.05 1.51
C LEU A 112 -5.20 3.16 0.29
N ARG A 113 -5.53 3.70 -0.88
CA ARG A 113 -5.42 2.99 -2.15
C ARG A 113 -4.30 3.56 -2.97
N PHE A 114 -3.53 2.69 -3.61
CA PHE A 114 -2.43 3.11 -4.48
C PHE A 114 -2.21 2.15 -5.62
N LYS A 115 -1.36 2.55 -6.56
CA LYS A 115 -1.01 1.76 -7.73
C LYS A 115 0.50 1.76 -7.91
N THR A 116 1.07 0.57 -8.12
CA THR A 116 2.50 0.44 -8.44
C THR A 116 2.79 0.90 -9.85
N SER A 117 4.03 1.33 -10.07
CA SER A 117 4.50 1.66 -11.42
C SER A 117 4.53 0.39 -12.28
N GLY A 118 4.19 0.49 -13.56
CA GLY A 118 4.39 -0.63 -14.48
C GLY A 118 5.88 -0.83 -14.77
N VAL A 119 6.25 -2.02 -15.27
CA VAL A 119 7.58 -2.21 -15.87
C VAL A 119 7.58 -1.54 -17.25
N ALA A 120 8.53 -0.65 -17.50
CA ALA A 120 8.68 -0.04 -18.82
C ALA A 120 8.88 -1.16 -19.87
N PRO A 121 8.05 -1.21 -20.93
CA PRO A 121 8.23 -2.21 -21.98
C PRO A 121 9.59 -2.00 -22.63
N GLN A 122 10.37 -3.09 -22.74
CA GLN A 122 11.63 -3.07 -23.46
C GLN A 122 11.34 -2.90 -24.96
N ALA A 123 11.33 -1.67 -25.44
CA ALA A 123 11.15 -1.35 -26.84
C ALA A 123 12.44 -1.66 -27.60
N ARG A 124 12.39 -2.61 -28.53
CA ARG A 124 13.47 -2.79 -29.50
C ARG A 124 13.10 -2.04 -30.78
N PRO A 125 14.00 -1.21 -31.33
CA PRO A 125 13.75 -0.56 -32.61
C PRO A 125 13.52 -1.60 -33.70
N PHE A 126 12.62 -1.32 -34.64
CA PHE A 126 12.36 -2.22 -35.76
C PHE A 126 13.55 -2.32 -36.72
N LYS A 127 14.35 -1.24 -36.83
CA LYS A 127 15.63 -1.19 -37.53
C LYS A 127 16.60 -0.28 -36.78
N ASP A 128 17.86 -0.70 -36.66
CA ASP A 128 18.92 0.06 -35.98
C ASP A 128 19.50 1.21 -36.83
N LYS A 129 19.33 1.14 -38.15
CA LYS A 129 19.75 2.17 -39.10
C LYS A 129 18.67 2.40 -40.14
N ILE A 130 18.42 3.69 -40.41
CA ILE A 130 17.40 4.13 -41.37
C ILE A 130 18.07 5.18 -42.25
N TYR A 131 17.91 5.03 -43.56
CA TYR A 131 18.38 5.99 -44.54
C TYR A 131 17.16 6.72 -45.09
N ALA A 132 17.15 8.04 -44.95
CA ALA A 132 16.12 8.92 -45.49
C ALA A 132 16.75 9.86 -46.52
N ALA A 133 16.00 10.19 -47.58
CA ALA A 133 16.44 11.18 -48.55
C ALA A 133 16.34 12.59 -47.94
N LEU A 134 17.26 13.48 -48.30
CA LEU A 134 17.26 14.86 -47.81
C LEU A 134 15.97 15.56 -48.27
N GLY A 135 15.11 15.95 -47.33
CA GLY A 135 13.81 16.57 -47.62
C GLY A 135 12.60 15.62 -47.65
N SER A 136 12.77 14.32 -47.32
CA SER A 136 11.64 13.38 -47.18
C SER A 136 11.25 13.13 -45.72
N GLU A 137 9.95 13.10 -45.41
CA GLU A 137 9.45 12.53 -44.16
C GLU A 137 9.52 11.00 -44.19
N THR A 138 10.00 10.39 -43.10
CA THR A 138 10.06 8.92 -42.95
C THR A 138 9.27 8.50 -41.71
N LEU A 139 8.31 7.61 -41.88
CA LEU A 139 7.51 7.05 -40.77
C LEU A 139 8.29 5.97 -40.02
N LEU A 140 8.39 6.14 -38.71
CA LEU A 140 8.96 5.14 -37.79
C LEU A 140 7.84 4.28 -37.22
N ALA A 141 7.90 2.97 -37.50
CA ALA A 141 7.01 1.99 -36.88
C ALA A 141 7.74 1.26 -35.75
N CYS A 142 7.12 1.21 -34.57
CA CYS A 142 7.58 0.41 -33.44
C CYS A 142 6.52 -0.64 -33.09
N LYS A 143 6.97 -1.84 -32.69
CA LYS A 143 6.08 -2.92 -32.22
C LYS A 143 6.28 -3.12 -30.72
N ILE A 144 5.27 -2.75 -29.94
CA ILE A 144 5.26 -2.99 -28.49
C ILE A 144 4.79 -4.43 -28.26
N ARG A 145 5.56 -5.22 -27.50
CA ARG A 145 5.12 -6.54 -27.00
C ARG A 145 4.70 -6.38 -25.55
N THR A 146 3.42 -6.53 -25.27
CA THR A 146 2.90 -6.76 -23.92
C THR A 146 2.85 -8.27 -23.67
N ARG A 147 3.40 -8.74 -22.54
CA ARG A 147 3.23 -10.15 -22.13
C ARG A 147 1.79 -10.29 -21.59
N HIS A 148 1.08 -11.30 -22.09
CA HIS A 148 -0.17 -11.79 -21.49
C HIS A 148 0.14 -12.73 -20.34
#